data_AF-A0A7Y8I743-F1
#
_entry.id   AF-A0A7Y8I743-F1
#
_cell.length_a   1.000
_cell.length_b   1.000
_cell.length_c   1.000
_cell.angle_alpha   90.00
_cell.angle_beta   90.00
_cell.angle_gamma   90.00
#
_symmetry.space_group_name_H-M   'P 1'
#
loop_
_entity.id
_entity.type
_entity.pdbx_description
1 polymer ?
#
loop_
_entity_poly.entity_id
_entity_poly.type
_entity_poly.pdbx_seq_one_letter_code
_entity_poly.pdbx_strand_id
1 'polypeptide(L)'
;VPDTSFPAMTFGWEADDIDGTESIEYINIALNDTLHPIQLNGNVRRIAVRSKDFSSSNPQMDILIDGNPNSVALEKLPGLKLNSYNSFYVQAVDISGAKSQFISLPNNGKKWYIKQPKGDLLIVDNYNTADNSASFYNLMMDSLSLLGKYDILDLHAATQSLPYLNITFLETLKLFKYSFWYSDNNPSLDLANASTQKYLDGGGKICFSMQFPQTVDLSVLQGFLPIIGDSSDSRSSLLSGTKISAAQTQPDYPDLQTSASLFRARTFYLGQLGVIPIYYFPNNELKGFIGFANSSKSLFFMGLPLHRLNAGNAKVKELLTKVLFQDFGITP
;
A
#
# COMPACT_ATOMS: atom_id res chain seq x y z
N VAL A 1 11.57 8.92 -11.17
CA VAL A 1 11.70 7.89 -10.12
C VAL A 1 12.00 8.56 -8.78
N PRO A 2 11.56 7.99 -7.65
CA PRO A 2 11.92 8.45 -6.31
C PRO A 2 13.39 8.18 -5.99
N ASP A 3 13.89 8.77 -4.92
CA ASP A 3 15.26 8.51 -4.44
C ASP A 3 15.37 7.09 -3.86
N THR A 4 14.28 6.57 -3.30
CA THR A 4 14.22 5.21 -2.74
C THR A 4 12.89 4.55 -3.05
N SER A 5 12.92 3.27 -3.45
CA SER A 5 11.73 2.43 -3.62
C SER A 5 11.97 0.98 -3.17
N PHE A 6 10.93 0.16 -3.27
CA PHE A 6 11.02 -1.30 -3.28
C PHE A 6 11.24 -1.80 -4.72
N PRO A 7 11.47 -3.11 -4.97
CA PRO A 7 11.63 -3.66 -6.32
C PRO A 7 10.29 -3.75 -7.07
N ALA A 8 9.55 -2.64 -7.11
CA ALA A 8 8.36 -2.39 -7.90
C ALA A 8 8.38 -0.92 -8.36
N MET A 9 8.25 -0.69 -9.67
CA MET A 9 8.29 0.66 -10.25
C MET A 9 7.56 0.71 -11.59
N THR A 10 6.85 1.80 -11.86
CA THR A 10 6.26 2.05 -13.18
C THR A 10 7.06 3.12 -13.92
N PHE A 11 7.39 2.82 -15.18
CA PHE A 11 8.11 3.69 -16.09
C PHE A 11 7.23 4.01 -17.28
N GLY A 12 7.37 5.22 -17.79
CA GLY A 12 6.87 5.58 -19.11
C GLY A 12 7.86 6.48 -19.83
N TRP A 13 7.73 6.49 -21.15
CA TRP A 13 8.60 7.21 -22.06
C TRP A 13 7.81 7.64 -23.29
N GLU A 14 8.32 8.67 -23.94
CA GLU A 14 7.88 9.07 -25.28
C GLU A 14 8.92 8.59 -26.29
N ALA A 15 8.45 8.23 -27.49
CA ALA A 15 9.31 7.82 -28.59
C ALA A 15 8.65 8.23 -29.90
N ASP A 16 9.40 8.98 -30.69
CA ASP A 16 9.00 9.57 -31.96
C ASP A 16 10.03 9.21 -33.04
N ASP A 17 9.55 9.09 -34.27
CA ASP A 17 10.37 8.90 -35.46
C ASP A 17 9.97 9.93 -36.52
N ILE A 18 10.93 10.37 -37.35
CA ILE A 18 10.69 11.30 -38.45
C ILE A 18 9.81 10.67 -39.54
N ASP A 19 9.86 9.34 -39.69
CA ASP A 19 9.06 8.58 -40.64
C ASP A 19 7.68 8.17 -40.07
N GLY A 20 7.40 8.52 -38.81
CA GLY A 20 6.14 8.26 -38.10
C GLY A 20 6.32 7.28 -36.94
N THR A 21 5.56 7.45 -35.85
CA THR A 21 5.67 6.57 -34.65
C THR A 21 5.43 5.09 -34.93
N GLU A 22 4.73 4.79 -36.02
CA GLU A 22 4.47 3.43 -36.53
C GLU A 22 5.71 2.76 -37.14
N SER A 23 6.76 3.52 -37.49
CA SER A 23 8.02 2.97 -37.99
C SER A 23 8.92 2.44 -36.87
N ILE A 24 8.65 2.82 -35.62
CA ILE A 24 9.35 2.29 -34.45
C ILE A 24 9.00 0.80 -34.31
N GLU A 25 9.97 -0.06 -34.58
CA GLU A 25 9.80 -1.51 -34.57
C GLU A 25 9.89 -2.08 -33.14
N TYR A 26 10.87 -1.61 -32.36
CA TYR A 26 11.11 -2.09 -30.99
C TYR A 26 11.45 -0.97 -30.01
N ILE A 27 11.09 -1.22 -28.75
CA ILE A 27 11.64 -0.49 -27.61
C ILE A 27 12.57 -1.43 -26.82
N ASN A 28 13.84 -1.03 -26.72
CA ASN A 28 14.82 -1.69 -25.85
C ASN A 28 14.70 -1.12 -24.44
N ILE A 29 14.55 -1.98 -23.44
CA ILE A 29 14.61 -1.60 -22.02
C ILE A 29 15.75 -2.34 -21.32
N ALA A 30 16.38 -1.69 -20.34
CA ALA A 30 17.46 -2.29 -19.57
C ALA A 30 17.48 -1.77 -18.13
N LEU A 31 18.00 -2.58 -17.21
CA LEU A 31 18.26 -2.20 -15.83
C LEU A 31 19.73 -2.44 -15.52
N ASN A 32 20.48 -1.37 -15.26
CA ASN A 32 21.92 -1.36 -14.98
C ASN A 32 22.88 -1.92 -16.06
N ASP A 33 22.39 -2.62 -17.08
CA ASP A 33 23.19 -3.20 -18.16
C ASP A 33 22.53 -2.97 -19.52
N THR A 34 23.12 -2.09 -20.33
CA THR A 34 22.64 -1.77 -21.69
C THR A 34 23.19 -2.71 -22.77
N LEU A 35 24.06 -3.66 -22.41
CA LEU A 35 24.61 -4.64 -23.36
C LEU A 35 23.62 -5.76 -23.67
N HIS A 36 22.69 -6.03 -22.75
CA HIS A 36 21.68 -7.09 -22.88
C HIS A 36 20.26 -6.55 -22.62
N PRO A 37 19.75 -5.62 -23.44
CA PRO A 37 18.41 -5.08 -23.25
C PRO A 37 17.34 -6.12 -23.60
N ILE A 38 16.17 -5.98 -22.96
CA ILE A 38 14.96 -6.71 -23.34
C ILE A 38 14.23 -5.91 -24.43
N GLN A 39 13.82 -6.60 -25.48
CA GLN A 39 13.06 -6.02 -26.59
C GLN A 39 11.55 -6.12 -26.33
N LEU A 40 10.88 -4.97 -26.38
CA LEU A 40 9.43 -4.86 -26.36
C LEU A 40 8.92 -4.37 -27.72
N ASN A 41 7.63 -4.56 -27.99
CA ASN A 41 7.00 -4.02 -29.20
C ASN A 41 7.18 -2.49 -29.25
N GLY A 42 7.45 -1.97 -30.46
CA GLY A 42 7.65 -0.55 -30.72
C GLY A 42 6.53 0.39 -30.27
N ASN A 43 5.31 -0.11 -30.06
CA ASN A 43 4.17 0.67 -29.56
C ASN A 43 4.12 0.83 -28.03
N VAL A 44 4.95 0.12 -27.27
CA VAL A 44 4.92 0.19 -25.79
C VAL A 44 5.46 1.55 -25.34
N ARG A 45 4.70 2.23 -24.48
CA ARG A 45 5.09 3.53 -23.88
C ARG A 45 5.14 3.53 -22.36
N ARG A 46 4.67 2.46 -21.73
CA ARG A 46 4.61 2.33 -20.27
C ARG A 46 4.68 0.87 -19.84
N ILE A 47 5.43 0.62 -18.79
CA ILE A 47 5.53 -0.68 -18.12
C ILE A 47 5.52 -0.50 -16.61
N ALA A 48 5.00 -1.50 -15.89
CA ALA A 48 5.33 -1.72 -14.49
C ALA A 48 6.28 -2.91 -14.38
N VAL A 49 7.35 -2.77 -13.61
CA VAL A 49 8.27 -3.86 -13.31
C VAL A 49 8.17 -4.23 -11.83
N ARG A 50 8.25 -5.51 -11.51
CA ARG A 50 8.29 -5.99 -10.12
C ARG A 50 9.14 -7.25 -9.97
N SER A 51 9.77 -7.45 -8.82
CA SER A 51 10.36 -8.74 -8.45
C SER A 51 9.85 -9.17 -7.07
N LYS A 52 9.53 -10.46 -6.93
CA LYS A 52 9.30 -11.12 -5.63
C LYS A 52 10.44 -12.08 -5.25
N ASP A 53 11.48 -12.15 -6.08
CA ASP A 53 12.68 -12.90 -5.77
C ASP A 53 13.67 -12.00 -5.05
N PHE A 54 13.81 -12.24 -3.74
CA PHE A 54 14.74 -11.53 -2.87
C PHE A 54 15.90 -12.41 -2.40
N SER A 55 15.96 -13.64 -2.93
CA SER A 55 16.90 -14.68 -2.49
C SER A 55 17.99 -14.96 -3.52
N SER A 56 17.69 -14.76 -4.81
CA SER A 56 18.67 -14.91 -5.89
C SER A 56 19.72 -13.81 -5.85
N SER A 57 20.95 -14.16 -6.25
CA SER A 57 22.04 -13.20 -6.49
C SER A 57 21.81 -12.36 -7.75
N ASN A 58 20.92 -12.80 -8.65
CA ASN A 58 20.53 -12.07 -9.84
C ASN A 58 19.00 -12.14 -10.01
N PRO A 59 18.24 -11.40 -9.20
CA PRO A 59 16.80 -11.38 -9.31
C PRO A 59 16.37 -10.73 -10.63
N GLN A 60 15.37 -11.32 -11.28
CA GLN A 60 14.78 -10.78 -12.50
C GLN A 60 13.40 -10.21 -12.21
N MET A 61 13.00 -9.17 -12.95
CA MET A 61 11.71 -8.51 -12.77
C MET A 61 10.72 -8.96 -13.84
N ASP A 62 9.48 -9.24 -13.43
CA ASP A 62 8.36 -9.35 -14.37
C ASP A 62 8.13 -7.97 -15.00
N ILE A 63 7.77 -7.93 -16.29
CA ILE A 63 7.43 -6.72 -17.03
C ILE A 63 5.94 -6.76 -17.39
N LEU A 64 5.14 -5.88 -16.79
CA LEU A 64 3.71 -5.74 -17.05
C LEU A 64 3.50 -4.57 -18.03
N ILE A 65 3.02 -4.85 -19.23
CA ILE A 65 2.72 -3.82 -20.23
C ILE A 65 1.53 -2.99 -19.73
N ASP A 66 1.69 -1.66 -19.69
CA ASP A 66 0.74 -0.72 -19.12
C ASP A 66 0.35 -0.99 -17.65
N GLY A 67 1.15 -1.79 -16.93
CA GLY A 67 0.81 -2.25 -15.58
C GLY A 67 -0.37 -3.24 -15.55
N ASN A 68 -0.73 -3.84 -16.68
CA ASN A 68 -1.80 -4.83 -16.77
C ASN A 68 -1.29 -6.22 -16.34
N PRO A 69 -1.85 -6.83 -15.27
CA PRO A 69 -1.42 -8.16 -14.80
C PRO A 69 -1.72 -9.29 -15.79
N ASN A 70 -2.61 -9.07 -16.76
CA ASN A 70 -2.92 -10.04 -17.82
C ASN A 70 -2.06 -9.86 -19.08
N SER A 71 -1.18 -8.84 -19.10
CA SER A 71 -0.29 -8.54 -20.22
C SER A 71 1.15 -8.48 -19.72
N VAL A 72 1.73 -9.64 -19.43
CA VAL A 72 3.11 -9.79 -18.94
C VAL A 72 4.01 -10.19 -20.11
N ALA A 73 5.16 -9.53 -20.25
CA ALA A 73 6.16 -9.94 -21.22
C ALA A 73 6.69 -11.34 -20.91
N LEU A 74 7.02 -12.10 -21.94
CA LEU A 74 7.57 -13.45 -21.78
C LEU A 74 8.95 -13.42 -21.13
N GLU A 75 9.78 -12.46 -21.52
CA GLU A 75 11.09 -12.23 -20.94
C GLU A 75 11.00 -11.43 -19.65
N LYS A 76 11.92 -11.68 -18.73
CA LYS A 76 12.07 -10.92 -17.49
C LYS A 76 13.22 -9.94 -17.60
N LEU A 77 13.09 -8.78 -16.98
CA LEU A 77 14.15 -7.76 -16.95
C LEU A 77 15.25 -8.17 -15.97
N PRO A 78 16.49 -8.48 -16.42
CA PRO A 78 17.60 -8.79 -15.54
C PRO A 78 18.25 -7.52 -14.99
N GLY A 79 19.27 -7.68 -14.13
CA GLY A 79 20.15 -6.59 -13.72
C GLY A 79 19.69 -5.82 -12.49
N LEU A 80 18.62 -6.27 -11.81
CA LEU A 80 18.17 -5.69 -10.55
C LEU A 80 19.23 -5.82 -9.45
N LYS A 81 19.60 -4.70 -8.83
CA LYS A 81 20.51 -4.68 -7.67
C LYS A 81 19.74 -4.27 -6.41
N LEU A 82 19.42 -5.25 -5.56
CA LEU A 82 18.78 -5.00 -4.28
C LEU A 82 19.77 -4.34 -3.29
N ASN A 83 19.25 -3.49 -2.41
CA ASN A 83 20.01 -2.66 -1.47
C ASN A 83 21.12 -1.84 -2.16
N SER A 84 20.86 -1.38 -3.38
CA SER A 84 21.83 -0.64 -4.18
C SER A 84 21.17 0.42 -5.07
N TYR A 85 22.02 1.26 -5.67
CA TYR A 85 21.59 2.22 -6.67
C TYR A 85 21.40 1.54 -8.02
N ASN A 86 20.29 1.87 -8.68
CA ASN A 86 19.88 1.33 -9.97
C ASN A 86 19.63 2.46 -10.97
N SER A 87 19.78 2.12 -12.26
CA SER A 87 19.43 2.97 -13.39
C SER A 87 18.63 2.16 -14.41
N PHE A 88 17.46 2.66 -14.76
CA PHE A 88 16.62 2.14 -15.84
C PHE A 88 16.97 2.87 -17.13
N TYR A 89 17.04 2.14 -18.24
CA TYR A 89 17.39 2.66 -19.55
C TYR A 89 16.33 2.29 -20.58
N VAL A 90 16.10 3.19 -21.55
CA VAL A 90 15.23 2.94 -22.69
C VAL A 90 15.83 3.51 -23.98
N GLN A 91 15.61 2.81 -25.10
CA GLN A 91 16.03 3.18 -26.45
C GLN A 91 14.96 2.76 -27.46
N ALA A 92 14.68 3.61 -28.45
CA ALA A 92 13.83 3.26 -29.58
C ALA A 92 14.67 2.71 -30.74
N VAL A 93 14.10 1.77 -31.49
CA VAL A 93 14.69 1.15 -32.68
C VAL A 93 13.67 1.23 -33.81
N ASP A 94 14.04 1.91 -34.89
CA ASP A 94 13.26 2.02 -36.13
C ASP A 94 13.35 0.74 -36.97
N ILE A 95 12.38 0.53 -37.86
CA ILE A 95 12.32 -0.62 -38.78
C ILE A 95 13.51 -0.71 -39.75
N SER A 96 14.20 0.42 -40.02
CA SER A 96 15.46 0.43 -40.76
C SER A 96 16.67 -0.06 -39.94
N GLY A 97 16.47 -0.29 -38.64
CA GLY A 97 17.51 -0.64 -37.67
C GLY A 97 18.22 0.57 -37.04
N ALA A 98 17.81 1.80 -37.37
CA ALA A 98 18.31 3.01 -36.72
C ALA A 98 17.94 3.01 -35.23
N LYS A 99 18.84 3.51 -34.38
CA LYS A 99 18.69 3.47 -32.92
C LYS A 99 18.83 4.86 -32.32
N SER A 100 17.95 5.20 -31.39
CA SER A 100 18.16 6.36 -30.53
C SER A 100 19.36 6.14 -29.60
N GLN A 101 19.85 7.19 -28.95
CA GLN A 101 20.69 7.00 -27.76
C GLN A 101 19.86 6.35 -26.64
N PHE A 102 20.51 5.61 -25.75
CA PHE A 102 19.87 5.22 -24.49
C PHE A 102 19.68 6.46 -23.62
N ILE A 103 18.45 6.68 -23.17
CA ILE A 103 18.18 7.61 -22.07
C ILE A 103 18.11 6.82 -20.76
N SER A 104 18.38 7.50 -19.63
CA SER A 104 18.43 6.88 -18.32
C SER A 104 17.52 7.57 -17.31
N LEU A 105 16.96 6.77 -16.40
CA LEU A 105 16.26 7.20 -15.20
C LEU A 105 16.90 6.53 -13.98
N PRO A 106 17.28 7.29 -12.95
CA PRO A 106 17.25 8.75 -12.88
C PRO A 106 18.30 9.42 -13.80
N ASN A 107 18.00 10.65 -14.24
CA ASN A 107 18.95 11.52 -14.97
C ASN A 107 19.49 12.64 -14.07
N ASN A 108 20.35 13.50 -14.62
CA ASN A 108 20.81 14.75 -13.97
C ASN A 108 21.45 14.55 -12.59
N GLY A 109 22.24 13.48 -12.42
CA GLY A 109 22.97 13.19 -11.17
C GLY A 109 22.10 12.70 -10.01
N LYS A 110 20.79 12.52 -10.21
CA LYS A 110 19.90 11.89 -9.24
C LYS A 110 20.22 10.40 -9.11
N LYS A 111 19.80 9.79 -8.00
CA LYS A 111 20.05 8.38 -7.69
C LYS A 111 18.76 7.69 -7.29
N TRP A 112 18.61 6.42 -7.67
CA TRP A 112 17.44 5.60 -7.35
C TRP A 112 17.90 4.36 -6.61
N TYR A 113 17.64 4.31 -5.31
CA TYR A 113 17.99 3.19 -4.44
C TYR A 113 16.83 2.20 -4.34
N ILE A 114 17.09 0.91 -4.58
CA ILE A 114 16.07 -0.13 -4.44
C ILE A 114 16.35 -0.92 -3.17
N LYS A 115 15.47 -0.80 -2.17
CA LYS A 115 15.55 -1.57 -0.92
C LYS A 115 15.07 -3.00 -1.16
N GLN A 116 15.76 -3.97 -0.57
CA GLN A 116 15.20 -5.29 -0.36
C GLN A 116 14.14 -5.25 0.75
N PRO A 117 12.95 -5.83 0.54
CA PRO A 117 11.99 -6.02 1.62
C PRO A 117 12.61 -6.81 2.79
N LYS A 118 12.44 -6.31 4.01
CA LYS A 118 12.96 -6.91 5.24
C LYS A 118 12.14 -8.11 5.72
N GLY A 119 10.88 -8.19 5.28
CA GLY A 119 9.95 -9.25 5.64
C GLY A 119 8.62 -9.09 4.90
N ASP A 120 7.60 -9.79 5.38
CA ASP A 120 6.30 -9.90 4.71
C ASP A 120 5.30 -8.79 5.08
N LEU A 121 5.64 -7.88 6.00
CA LEU A 121 4.78 -6.79 6.48
C LEU A 121 5.22 -5.42 5.97
N LEU A 122 4.31 -4.71 5.31
CA LEU A 122 4.46 -3.30 4.98
C LEU A 122 3.56 -2.42 5.85
N ILE A 123 4.16 -1.43 6.49
CA ILE A 123 3.47 -0.32 7.12
C ILE A 123 3.30 0.80 6.09
N VAL A 124 2.06 1.18 5.79
CA VAL A 124 1.76 2.35 4.95
C VAL A 124 1.45 3.52 5.87
N ASP A 125 2.39 4.46 5.93
CA ASP A 125 2.21 5.73 6.63
C ASP A 125 1.51 6.71 5.69
N ASN A 126 0.23 6.96 5.97
CA ASN A 126 -0.60 7.95 5.29
C ASN A 126 -1.15 8.96 6.30
N TYR A 127 -0.33 9.32 7.29
CA TYR A 127 -0.69 10.22 8.36
C TYR A 127 0.04 11.55 8.18
N ASN A 128 -0.72 12.62 7.92
CA ASN A 128 -0.14 13.93 7.59
C ASN A 128 0.02 14.84 8.82
N THR A 129 -0.70 14.55 9.91
CA THR A 129 -0.64 15.33 11.14
C THR A 129 0.70 15.10 11.84
N ALA A 130 1.44 16.18 12.13
CA ALA A 130 2.70 16.10 12.84
C ALA A 130 2.49 15.78 14.34
N ASP A 131 2.57 14.50 14.69
CA ASP A 131 2.52 13.99 16.06
C ASP A 131 3.42 12.74 16.25
N ASN A 132 3.20 11.97 17.32
CA ASN A 132 3.97 10.78 17.64
C ASN A 132 3.43 9.48 17.01
N SER A 133 2.56 9.56 16.00
CA SER A 133 1.98 8.38 15.32
C SER A 133 3.04 7.42 14.76
N ALA A 134 3.96 7.92 13.92
CA ALA A 134 5.00 7.11 13.32
C ALA A 134 5.89 6.41 14.37
N SER A 135 6.30 7.14 15.41
CA SER A 135 7.09 6.55 16.50
C SER A 135 6.30 5.54 17.32
N PHE A 136 5.00 5.78 17.55
CA PHE A 136 4.11 4.82 18.20
C PHE A 136 4.03 3.50 17.42
N TYR A 137 3.77 3.55 16.11
CA TYR A 137 3.62 2.35 15.30
C TYR A 137 4.94 1.57 15.18
N ASN A 138 6.07 2.26 15.03
CA ASN A 138 7.39 1.60 15.01
C ASN A 138 7.65 0.85 16.33
N LEU A 139 7.50 1.52 17.47
CA LEU A 139 7.66 0.89 18.79
C LEU A 139 6.67 -0.25 19.02
N MET A 140 5.45 -0.11 18.50
CA MET A 140 4.42 -1.14 18.62
C MET A 140 4.80 -2.40 17.84
N MET A 141 5.23 -2.27 16.59
CA MET A 141 5.70 -3.40 15.78
C MET A 141 6.94 -4.06 16.40
N ASP A 142 7.89 -3.27 16.89
CA ASP A 142 9.06 -3.79 17.58
C ASP A 142 8.66 -4.58 18.84
N SER A 143 7.68 -4.09 19.60
CA SER A 143 7.15 -4.78 20.79
C SER A 143 6.43 -6.10 20.49
N LEU A 144 6.03 -6.30 19.24
CA LEU A 144 5.40 -7.52 18.70
C LEU A 144 6.45 -8.49 18.11
N SER A 145 7.74 -8.30 18.43
CA SER A 145 8.86 -9.11 17.93
C SER A 145 9.07 -9.01 16.42
N LEU A 146 8.62 -7.91 15.81
CA LEU A 146 8.80 -7.63 14.39
C LEU A 146 9.97 -6.67 14.10
N LEU A 147 10.80 -6.35 15.10
CA LEU A 147 11.98 -5.50 14.90
C LEU A 147 12.84 -6.03 13.73
N GLY A 148 13.03 -5.20 12.72
CA GLY A 148 13.79 -5.55 11.52
C GLY A 148 13.07 -6.49 10.53
N LYS A 149 11.77 -6.75 10.71
CA LYS A 149 10.95 -7.67 9.90
C LYS A 149 9.78 -7.01 9.18
N TYR A 150 9.69 -5.69 9.26
CA TYR A 150 8.72 -4.88 8.53
C TYR A 150 9.41 -3.71 7.84
N ASP A 151 8.74 -3.21 6.81
CA ASP A 151 9.13 -2.01 6.10
C ASP A 151 8.08 -0.91 6.26
N ILE A 152 8.49 0.33 6.00
CA ILE A 152 7.61 1.49 5.99
C ILE A 152 7.66 2.12 4.60
N LEU A 153 6.47 2.42 4.08
CA LEU A 153 6.25 3.29 2.94
C LEU A 153 5.50 4.53 3.42
N ASP A 154 6.15 5.69 3.36
CA ASP A 154 5.56 6.97 3.73
C ASP A 154 5.06 7.68 2.48
N LEU A 155 3.74 7.86 2.38
CA LEU A 155 3.08 8.47 1.22
C LEU A 155 3.27 9.99 1.15
N HIS A 156 3.75 10.62 2.23
CA HIS A 156 4.01 12.05 2.32
C HIS A 156 5.50 12.40 2.18
N ALA A 157 6.39 11.40 2.27
CA ALA A 157 7.82 11.60 2.06
C ALA A 157 8.13 11.99 0.61
N ALA A 158 8.68 13.20 0.41
CA ALA A 158 9.08 13.69 -0.92
C ALA A 158 10.08 12.76 -1.62
N THR A 159 10.94 12.08 -0.87
CA THR A 159 11.94 11.12 -1.37
C THR A 159 11.33 9.79 -1.83
N GLN A 160 10.05 9.54 -1.54
CA GLN A 160 9.31 8.31 -1.89
C GLN A 160 8.12 8.58 -2.83
N SER A 161 8.07 9.75 -3.49
CA SER A 161 7.00 10.09 -4.45
C SER A 161 6.93 9.06 -5.59
N LEU A 162 5.86 8.26 -5.61
CA LEU A 162 5.69 7.15 -6.53
C LEU A 162 5.13 7.65 -7.88
N PRO A 163 5.82 7.42 -9.01
CA PRO A 163 5.25 7.72 -10.34
C PRO A 163 4.11 6.75 -10.64
N TYR A 164 3.13 7.18 -11.43
CA TYR A 164 1.95 6.36 -11.75
C TYR A 164 1.34 5.73 -10.49
N LEU A 165 1.07 6.58 -9.49
CA LEU A 165 0.82 6.24 -8.09
C LEU A 165 0.01 4.95 -7.89
N ASN A 166 -1.16 4.83 -8.51
CA ASN A 166 -2.04 3.66 -8.34
C ASN A 166 -1.39 2.34 -8.77
N ILE A 167 -0.64 2.34 -9.87
CA ILE A 167 0.02 1.13 -10.39
C ILE A 167 1.23 0.80 -9.52
N THR A 168 2.13 1.77 -9.32
CA THR A 168 3.36 1.55 -8.55
C THR A 168 3.07 1.17 -7.10
N PHE A 169 2.08 1.81 -6.48
CA PHE A 169 1.66 1.48 -5.11
C PHE A 169 1.07 0.07 -5.01
N LEU A 170 0.16 -0.32 -5.93
CA LEU A 170 -0.40 -1.67 -5.93
C LEU A 170 0.69 -2.74 -6.12
N GLU A 171 1.62 -2.51 -7.05
CA GLU A 171 2.71 -3.46 -7.28
C GLU A 171 3.70 -3.49 -6.12
N THR A 172 3.89 -2.37 -5.40
CA THR A 172 4.63 -2.32 -4.14
C THR A 172 3.92 -3.10 -3.04
N LEU A 173 2.61 -2.91 -2.84
CA LEU A 173 1.82 -3.67 -1.86
C LEU A 173 1.93 -5.17 -2.10
N LYS A 174 1.83 -5.61 -3.36
CA LYS A 174 1.93 -7.03 -3.75
C LYS A 174 3.28 -7.68 -3.45
N LEU A 175 4.32 -6.91 -3.10
CA LEU A 175 5.60 -7.46 -2.63
C LEU A 175 5.48 -8.05 -1.21
N PHE A 176 4.45 -7.65 -0.45
CA PHE A 176 4.24 -8.00 0.95
C PHE A 176 2.96 -8.83 1.10
N LYS A 177 2.97 -9.82 2.00
CA LYS A 177 1.76 -10.61 2.31
C LYS A 177 0.79 -9.86 3.21
N TYR A 178 1.32 -8.95 4.02
CA TYR A 178 0.56 -8.20 5.02
C TYR A 178 0.79 -6.70 4.87
N SER A 179 -0.27 -5.92 5.08
CA SER A 179 -0.20 -4.46 5.14
C SER A 179 -0.91 -3.93 6.38
N PHE A 180 -0.28 -2.96 7.05
CA PHE A 180 -0.92 -2.13 8.05
C PHE A 180 -0.92 -0.68 7.54
N TRP A 181 -2.10 -0.14 7.23
CA TRP A 181 -2.26 1.20 6.68
C TRP A 181 -2.99 2.07 7.67
N TYR A 182 -2.30 3.10 8.17
CA TYR A 182 -2.89 4.10 9.06
C TYR A 182 -2.94 5.48 8.41
N SER A 183 -3.96 6.24 8.79
CA SER A 183 -4.14 7.62 8.35
C SER A 183 -4.75 8.49 9.44
N ASP A 184 -4.65 9.80 9.26
CA ASP A 184 -5.48 10.77 9.98
C ASP A 184 -6.80 11.00 9.21
N ASN A 185 -7.38 12.18 9.34
CA ASN A 185 -8.62 12.56 8.66
C ASN A 185 -8.43 13.03 7.21
N ASN A 186 -7.23 12.85 6.64
CA ASN A 186 -6.90 13.10 5.24
C ASN A 186 -6.32 11.85 4.52
N PRO A 187 -7.04 10.72 4.51
CA PRO A 187 -6.59 9.50 3.85
C PRO A 187 -6.55 9.63 2.31
N SER A 188 -5.65 8.88 1.67
CA SER A 188 -5.61 8.70 0.22
C SER A 188 -6.70 7.73 -0.26
N LEU A 189 -7.96 8.17 -0.26
CA LEU A 189 -9.13 7.34 -0.55
C LEU A 189 -9.12 6.73 -1.95
N ASP A 190 -8.77 7.50 -2.97
CA ASP A 190 -8.70 7.00 -4.36
C ASP A 190 -7.65 5.88 -4.49
N LEU A 191 -6.55 6.01 -3.76
CA LEU A 191 -5.50 5.00 -3.72
C LEU A 191 -5.97 3.72 -3.03
N ALA A 192 -6.66 3.85 -1.90
CA ALA A 192 -7.25 2.72 -1.18
C ALA A 192 -8.28 1.99 -2.06
N ASN A 193 -9.18 2.73 -2.72
CA ASN A 193 -10.18 2.19 -3.64
C ASN A 193 -9.52 1.48 -4.85
N ALA A 194 -8.49 2.08 -5.45
CA ALA A 194 -7.83 1.53 -6.63
C ALA A 194 -6.99 0.26 -6.36
N SER A 195 -6.59 0.01 -5.10
CA SER A 195 -5.61 -1.02 -4.74
C SER A 195 -6.13 -2.14 -3.85
N THR A 196 -7.05 -1.87 -2.91
CA THR A 196 -7.39 -2.80 -1.84
C THR A 196 -7.94 -4.12 -2.36
N GLN A 197 -8.98 -4.09 -3.21
CA GLN A 197 -9.58 -5.34 -3.70
C GLN A 197 -8.57 -6.16 -4.52
N LYS A 198 -7.79 -5.51 -5.39
CA LYS A 198 -6.75 -6.17 -6.18
C LYS A 198 -5.62 -6.76 -5.33
N TYR A 199 -5.33 -6.16 -4.18
CA TYR A 199 -4.37 -6.68 -3.21
C TYR A 199 -4.93 -7.92 -2.48
N LEU A 200 -6.19 -7.84 -2.04
CA LEU A 200 -6.91 -8.96 -1.40
C LEU A 200 -7.07 -10.16 -2.35
N ASP A 201 -7.46 -9.91 -3.61
CA ASP A 201 -7.59 -10.96 -4.65
C ASP A 201 -6.24 -11.64 -4.95
N GLY A 202 -5.14 -10.91 -4.76
CA GLY A 202 -3.77 -11.43 -4.83
C GLY A 202 -3.32 -12.22 -3.60
N GLY A 203 -4.20 -12.46 -2.63
CA GLY A 203 -3.91 -13.17 -1.37
C GLY A 203 -3.32 -12.29 -0.27
N GLY A 204 -3.23 -10.97 -0.48
CA GLY A 204 -2.78 -10.03 0.54
C GLY A 204 -3.78 -9.89 1.70
N LYS A 205 -3.29 -9.47 2.87
CA LYS A 205 -4.14 -9.12 4.01
C LYS A 205 -3.84 -7.72 4.51
N ILE A 206 -4.88 -6.93 4.81
CA ILE A 206 -4.75 -5.51 5.14
C ILE A 206 -5.49 -5.11 6.41
N CYS A 207 -4.77 -4.44 7.31
CA CYS A 207 -5.31 -3.85 8.53
C CYS A 207 -5.33 -2.33 8.37
N PHE A 208 -6.53 -1.75 8.36
CA PHE A 208 -6.74 -0.32 8.32
C PHE A 208 -6.94 0.27 9.71
N SER A 209 -6.26 1.38 9.96
CA SER A 209 -6.43 2.23 11.14
C SER A 209 -6.59 3.67 10.67
N MET A 210 -7.78 4.03 10.19
CA MET A 210 -8.00 5.23 9.39
C MET A 210 -9.14 6.08 9.92
N GLN A 211 -8.98 7.41 9.84
CA GLN A 211 -10.06 8.37 9.98
C GLN A 211 -10.49 8.91 8.62
N PHE A 212 -11.65 9.54 8.59
CA PHE A 212 -12.19 10.15 7.37
C PHE A 212 -12.43 11.65 7.55
N PRO A 213 -12.42 12.42 6.45
CA PRO A 213 -12.82 13.82 6.50
C PRO A 213 -14.28 13.95 6.94
N GLN A 214 -14.66 15.17 7.36
CA GLN A 214 -16.01 15.47 7.85
C GLN A 214 -17.08 15.06 6.83
N THR A 215 -16.83 15.41 5.56
CA THR A 215 -17.64 15.02 4.42
C THR A 215 -16.85 14.02 3.59
N VAL A 216 -17.43 12.86 3.34
CA VAL A 216 -16.85 11.80 2.52
C VAL A 216 -17.97 11.12 1.75
N ASP A 217 -17.71 10.78 0.50
CA ASP A 217 -18.62 9.95 -0.29
C ASP A 217 -18.51 8.50 0.18
N LEU A 218 -19.59 7.98 0.76
CA LEU A 218 -19.62 6.62 1.28
C LEU A 218 -19.49 5.57 0.18
N SER A 219 -19.84 5.89 -1.08
CA SER A 219 -19.63 4.98 -2.22
C SER A 219 -18.14 4.76 -2.51
N VAL A 220 -17.31 5.78 -2.30
CA VAL A 220 -15.85 5.65 -2.40
C VAL A 220 -15.31 4.72 -1.30
N LEU A 221 -15.85 4.84 -0.09
CA LEU A 221 -15.49 3.95 1.03
C LEU A 221 -15.94 2.51 0.80
N GLN A 222 -17.13 2.30 0.23
CA GLN A 222 -17.62 0.98 -0.15
C GLN A 222 -16.71 0.27 -1.16
N GLY A 223 -15.95 1.01 -1.97
CA GLY A 223 -15.02 0.42 -2.92
C GLY A 223 -13.87 -0.36 -2.26
N PHE A 224 -13.60 -0.15 -0.97
CA PHE A 224 -12.55 -0.89 -0.24
C PHE A 224 -12.95 -1.36 1.17
N LEU A 225 -14.11 -0.95 1.68
CA LEU A 225 -14.66 -1.41 2.96
C LEU A 225 -16.03 -2.06 2.77
N PRO A 226 -16.31 -3.18 3.45
CA PRO A 226 -17.60 -3.87 3.34
C PRO A 226 -18.69 -3.23 4.20
N ILE A 227 -19.02 -1.97 3.89
CA ILE A 227 -20.05 -1.16 4.57
C ILE A 227 -21.30 -0.99 3.71
N ILE A 228 -22.40 -0.56 4.31
CA ILE A 228 -23.56 -0.04 3.58
C ILE A 228 -23.31 1.45 3.27
N GLY A 229 -23.39 1.84 2.00
CA GLY A 229 -22.96 3.14 1.48
C GLY A 229 -24.00 4.23 1.53
N ASP A 230 -25.18 3.96 2.09
CA ASP A 230 -26.26 4.93 2.23
C ASP A 230 -26.35 5.53 3.65
N SER A 231 -25.69 4.90 4.64
CA SER A 231 -25.87 5.26 6.03
C SER A 231 -24.60 5.10 6.86
N SER A 232 -24.28 6.16 7.61
CA SER A 232 -23.25 6.17 8.66
C SER A 232 -23.69 7.11 9.77
N ASP A 233 -23.14 6.95 10.97
CA ASP A 233 -23.31 7.90 12.05
C ASP A 233 -21.98 8.62 12.29
N SER A 234 -22.03 9.92 12.57
CA SER A 234 -20.81 10.72 12.70
C SER A 234 -20.93 11.73 13.82
N ARG A 235 -19.81 11.98 14.48
CA ARG A 235 -19.74 12.91 15.61
C ARG A 235 -18.53 13.80 15.46
N SER A 236 -18.73 15.09 15.70
CA SER A 236 -17.69 16.11 15.59
C SER A 236 -16.55 15.84 16.57
N SER A 237 -16.85 15.43 17.81
CA SER A 237 -15.85 15.15 18.83
C SER A 237 -16.24 13.98 19.76
N LEU A 238 -15.25 13.15 20.06
CA LEU A 238 -15.23 12.19 21.15
C LEU A 238 -14.25 12.67 22.22
N LEU A 239 -14.61 12.53 23.48
CA LEU A 239 -13.75 12.94 24.60
C LEU A 239 -12.64 11.91 24.82
N SER A 240 -11.56 12.33 25.49
CA SER A 240 -10.59 11.39 26.06
C SER A 240 -11.28 10.46 27.06
N GLY A 241 -10.83 9.21 27.16
CA GLY A 241 -11.42 8.19 28.02
C GLY A 241 -12.69 7.52 27.47
N THR A 242 -13.13 7.87 26.25
CA THR A 242 -14.28 7.22 25.61
C THR A 242 -13.97 5.74 25.38
N LYS A 243 -14.87 4.87 25.86
CA LYS A 243 -14.73 3.41 25.73
C LYS A 243 -15.19 2.96 24.34
N ILE A 244 -14.46 2.01 23.75
CA ILE A 244 -14.82 1.32 22.53
C ILE A 244 -14.79 -0.17 22.86
N SER A 245 -15.94 -0.84 22.84
CA SER A 245 -16.04 -2.23 23.32
C SER A 245 -16.04 -3.21 22.16
N ALA A 246 -15.43 -4.37 22.39
CA ALA A 246 -15.60 -5.50 21.50
C ALA A 246 -17.04 -6.03 21.58
N ALA A 247 -17.59 -6.46 20.46
CA ALA A 247 -18.89 -7.10 20.39
C ALA A 247 -18.88 -8.37 21.22
N GLN A 248 -20.00 -8.69 21.88
CA GLN A 248 -20.11 -9.91 22.71
C GLN A 248 -19.84 -11.20 21.94
N THR A 249 -20.09 -11.18 20.62
CA THR A 249 -19.79 -12.27 19.68
C THR A 249 -18.33 -12.36 19.29
N GLN A 250 -17.48 -11.44 19.73
CA GLN A 250 -16.04 -11.33 19.42
C GLN A 250 -15.23 -11.12 20.70
N PRO A 251 -15.35 -12.01 21.72
CA PRO A 251 -14.75 -11.80 23.04
C PRO A 251 -13.21 -11.80 23.05
N ASP A 252 -12.58 -12.33 22.00
CA ASP A 252 -11.12 -12.39 21.87
C ASP A 252 -10.50 -11.05 21.46
N TYR A 253 -11.31 -10.06 21.06
CA TYR A 253 -10.84 -8.70 20.80
C TYR A 253 -10.88 -7.88 22.09
N PRO A 254 -9.83 -7.09 22.39
CA PRO A 254 -9.79 -6.30 23.61
C PRO A 254 -10.66 -5.05 23.51
N ASP A 255 -11.27 -4.63 24.62
CA ASP A 255 -11.82 -3.28 24.77
C ASP A 255 -10.70 -2.22 24.63
N LEU A 256 -11.02 -1.12 23.96
CA LEU A 256 -10.12 0.01 23.72
C LEU A 256 -10.65 1.29 24.38
N GLN A 257 -9.77 2.28 24.50
CA GLN A 257 -10.14 3.56 25.10
C GLN A 257 -9.36 4.71 24.47
N THR A 258 -10.04 5.82 24.19
CA THR A 258 -9.39 7.01 23.62
C THR A 258 -8.41 7.64 24.60
N SER A 259 -7.19 7.98 24.14
CA SER A 259 -6.13 8.61 24.95
C SER A 259 -6.13 10.13 24.87
N ALA A 260 -6.87 10.68 23.91
CA ALA A 260 -7.09 12.10 23.71
C ALA A 260 -8.48 12.34 23.14
N SER A 261 -8.93 13.59 23.15
CA SER A 261 -10.11 13.96 22.38
C SER A 261 -9.86 13.72 20.88
N LEU A 262 -10.79 13.06 20.22
CA LEU A 262 -10.75 12.76 18.80
C LEU A 262 -11.85 13.51 18.08
N PHE A 263 -11.57 13.90 16.85
CA PHE A 263 -12.53 14.61 16.01
C PHE A 263 -12.94 13.76 14.82
N ARG A 264 -14.14 14.02 14.29
CA ARG A 264 -14.66 13.40 13.07
C ARG A 264 -14.74 11.87 13.14
N ALA A 265 -15.16 11.36 14.30
CA ALA A 265 -15.42 9.94 14.44
C ALA A 265 -16.64 9.55 13.60
N ARG A 266 -16.54 8.43 12.88
CA ARG A 266 -17.60 7.92 12.02
C ARG A 266 -17.73 6.42 12.18
N THR A 267 -18.94 5.96 12.46
CA THR A 267 -19.32 4.56 12.51
C THR A 267 -20.17 4.19 11.30
N PHE A 268 -20.21 2.89 11.01
CA PHE A 268 -20.84 2.36 9.81
C PHE A 268 -21.86 1.29 10.15
N TYR A 269 -22.89 1.23 9.32
CA TYR A 269 -23.71 0.02 9.20
C TYR A 269 -23.02 -0.91 8.21
N LEU A 270 -23.00 -2.21 8.53
CA LEU A 270 -22.21 -3.20 7.80
C LEU A 270 -23.10 -4.04 6.89
N GLY A 271 -22.51 -4.53 5.79
CA GLY A 271 -23.18 -5.51 4.95
C GLY A 271 -23.61 -6.75 5.75
N GLN A 272 -24.75 -7.34 5.41
CA GLN A 272 -25.31 -8.47 6.16
C GLN A 272 -24.51 -9.78 6.00
N LEU A 273 -23.75 -9.92 4.90
CA LEU A 273 -22.99 -11.14 4.59
C LEU A 273 -21.50 -10.82 4.45
N GLY A 274 -20.66 -11.74 4.94
CA GLY A 274 -19.22 -11.66 4.76
C GLY A 274 -18.50 -10.63 5.64
N VAL A 275 -19.19 -10.01 6.61
CA VAL A 275 -18.62 -9.01 7.53
C VAL A 275 -18.82 -9.44 8.97
N ILE A 276 -17.79 -9.27 9.77
CA ILE A 276 -17.76 -9.54 11.20
C ILE A 276 -17.74 -8.20 11.93
N PRO A 277 -18.83 -7.76 12.57
CA PRO A 277 -18.81 -6.60 13.46
C PRO A 277 -17.92 -6.87 14.67
N ILE A 278 -17.02 -5.93 14.99
CA ILE A 278 -16.08 -6.10 16.11
C ILE A 278 -16.25 -4.99 17.14
N TYR A 279 -16.18 -3.72 16.75
CA TYR A 279 -16.10 -2.61 17.69
C TYR A 279 -17.27 -1.66 17.59
N TYR A 280 -17.81 -1.27 18.74
CA TYR A 280 -18.91 -0.30 18.86
C TYR A 280 -18.72 0.59 20.10
N PHE A 281 -19.54 1.64 20.20
CA PHE A 281 -19.57 2.55 21.33
C PHE A 281 -20.63 2.12 22.35
N PRO A 282 -20.26 1.58 23.52
CA PRO A 282 -21.19 0.95 24.46
C PRO A 282 -22.11 1.93 25.17
N ASN A 283 -21.77 3.22 25.24
CA ASN A 283 -22.61 4.25 25.88
C ASN A 283 -23.38 5.07 24.84
N ASN A 284 -23.56 4.53 23.63
CA ASN A 284 -24.25 5.18 22.52
C ASN A 284 -23.63 6.52 22.12
N GLU A 285 -22.31 6.66 22.20
CA GLU A 285 -21.61 7.85 21.70
C GLU A 285 -21.83 8.04 20.19
N LEU A 286 -21.97 6.92 19.45
CA LEU A 286 -22.27 6.78 18.03
C LEU A 286 -23.00 5.44 17.78
N LYS A 287 -23.90 5.39 16.78
CA LYS A 287 -24.62 4.18 16.36
C LYS A 287 -23.85 3.38 15.31
N GLY A 288 -23.98 2.06 15.32
CA GLY A 288 -23.28 1.17 14.38
C GLY A 288 -21.88 0.79 14.86
N PHE A 289 -21.00 0.42 13.92
CA PHE A 289 -19.69 -0.15 14.24
C PHE A 289 -18.54 0.77 13.81
N ILE A 290 -17.55 0.93 14.69
CA ILE A 290 -16.31 1.67 14.43
C ILE A 290 -15.19 0.75 13.95
N GLY A 291 -15.33 -0.57 14.15
CA GLY A 291 -14.36 -1.54 13.66
C GLY A 291 -14.99 -2.89 13.33
N PHE A 292 -14.44 -3.55 12.32
CA PHE A 292 -14.98 -4.77 11.74
C PHE A 292 -13.92 -5.49 10.89
N ALA A 293 -14.18 -6.74 10.55
CA ALA A 293 -13.35 -7.52 9.64
C ALA A 293 -14.21 -8.20 8.57
N ASN A 294 -13.60 -8.67 7.49
CA ASN A 294 -14.28 -9.59 6.58
C ASN A 294 -14.25 -11.04 7.12
N SER A 295 -15.14 -11.88 6.62
CA SER A 295 -15.26 -13.28 7.06
C SER A 295 -14.02 -14.13 6.74
N SER A 296 -13.29 -13.79 5.69
CA SER A 296 -12.02 -14.43 5.32
C SER A 296 -10.84 -13.99 6.17
N LYS A 297 -11.04 -13.04 7.11
CA LYS A 297 -9.98 -12.48 7.95
C LYS A 297 -8.76 -11.99 7.14
N SER A 298 -9.03 -11.43 5.96
CA SER A 298 -8.02 -10.76 5.11
C SER A 298 -8.12 -9.25 5.16
N LEU A 299 -9.21 -8.69 5.70
CA LEU A 299 -9.35 -7.26 5.97
C LEU A 299 -9.82 -7.05 7.40
N PHE A 300 -9.14 -6.15 8.12
CA PHE A 300 -9.59 -5.58 9.39
C PHE A 300 -9.61 -4.06 9.25
N PHE A 301 -10.63 -3.41 9.80
CA PHE A 301 -10.77 -1.96 9.80
C PHE A 301 -11.06 -1.43 11.20
N MET A 302 -10.39 -0.34 11.55
CA MET A 302 -10.69 0.51 12.69
C MET A 302 -10.80 1.96 12.22
N GLY A 303 -11.95 2.60 12.48
CA GLY A 303 -12.30 3.96 12.06
C GLY A 303 -11.70 5.08 12.91
N LEU A 304 -10.62 4.80 13.64
CA LEU A 304 -9.88 5.73 14.48
C LEU A 304 -8.40 5.32 14.48
N PRO A 305 -7.46 6.27 14.60
CA PRO A 305 -6.05 5.95 14.59
C PRO A 305 -5.67 5.24 15.91
N LEU A 306 -5.10 4.04 15.81
CA LEU A 306 -4.84 3.18 16.97
C LEU A 306 -3.90 3.81 18.00
N HIS A 307 -2.96 4.68 17.61
CA HIS A 307 -2.12 5.41 18.58
C HIS A 307 -2.93 6.29 19.55
N ARG A 308 -4.17 6.63 19.17
CA ARG A 308 -5.10 7.38 20.00
C ARG A 308 -6.10 6.50 20.76
N LEU A 309 -6.03 5.18 20.62
CA LEU A 309 -6.90 4.20 21.28
C LEU A 309 -6.20 3.39 22.38
N ASN A 310 -4.99 3.82 22.77
CA ASN A 310 -4.14 3.09 23.71
C ASN A 310 -4.20 3.63 25.15
N ALA A 311 -5.34 4.18 25.58
CA ALA A 311 -5.53 4.62 26.97
C ALA A 311 -5.90 3.44 27.91
N GLY A 312 -6.16 3.75 29.18
CA GLY A 312 -6.57 2.77 30.18
C GLY A 312 -5.50 1.68 30.35
N ASN A 313 -5.87 0.44 30.02
CA ASN A 313 -4.97 -0.72 30.11
C ASN A 313 -4.02 -0.87 28.89
N ALA A 314 -3.99 0.10 27.97
CA ALA A 314 -3.08 0.13 26.83
C ALA A 314 -3.13 -1.14 25.94
N LYS A 315 -4.35 -1.50 25.51
CA LYS A 315 -4.64 -2.78 24.85
C LYS A 315 -4.41 -2.81 23.33
N VAL A 316 -3.81 -1.79 22.71
CA VAL A 316 -3.53 -1.81 21.26
C VAL A 316 -2.58 -2.95 20.89
N LYS A 317 -1.63 -3.29 21.77
CA LYS A 317 -0.76 -4.45 21.57
C LYS A 317 -1.54 -5.76 21.54
N GLU A 318 -2.53 -5.93 22.42
CA GLU A 318 -3.42 -7.10 22.42
C GLU A 318 -4.22 -7.16 21.11
N LEU A 319 -4.74 -6.02 20.64
CA LEU A 319 -5.48 -5.95 19.38
C LEU A 319 -4.60 -6.33 18.19
N LEU A 320 -3.41 -5.76 18.06
CA LEU A 320 -2.51 -6.07 16.95
C LEU A 320 -2.00 -7.50 17.04
N THR A 321 -1.82 -8.06 18.24
CA THR A 321 -1.58 -9.50 18.42
C THR A 321 -2.71 -10.32 17.81
N LYS A 322 -3.97 -9.98 18.13
CA LYS A 322 -5.16 -10.66 17.61
C LYS A 322 -5.25 -10.56 16.09
N VAL A 323 -5.12 -9.36 15.53
CA VAL A 323 -5.30 -9.13 14.09
C VAL A 323 -4.13 -9.68 13.28
N LEU A 324 -2.89 -9.33 13.63
CA LEU A 324 -1.73 -9.68 12.82
C LEU A 324 -1.37 -11.16 12.94
N PHE A 325 -1.37 -11.72 14.14
CA PHE A 325 -0.86 -13.08 14.34
C PHE A 325 -1.97 -14.13 14.29
N GLN A 326 -3.14 -13.85 14.87
CA GLN A 326 -4.20 -14.85 14.94
C GLN A 326 -5.16 -14.81 13.74
N ASP A 327 -5.55 -13.62 13.28
CA ASP A 327 -6.41 -13.49 12.09
C ASP A 327 -5.60 -13.56 10.78
N PHE A 328 -4.51 -12.78 10.70
CA PHE A 328 -3.72 -12.71 9.48
C PHE A 328 -2.72 -13.86 9.37
N GLY A 329 -2.22 -14.39 10.49
CA GLY A 329 -1.28 -15.50 10.47
C GLY A 329 0.17 -15.06 10.22
N ILE A 330 0.55 -13.84 10.59
CA ILE A 330 1.96 -13.42 10.58
C ILE A 330 2.74 -14.38 11.48
N THR A 331 3.83 -14.95 10.94
CA THR A 331 4.79 -15.76 11.69
C THR A 331 5.98 -14.87 12.06
N PRO A 332 6.29 -14.68 13.35
CA PRO A 332 7.39 -13.82 13.81
C PRO A 332 8.73 -14.18 13.19
#